data_AF-A0A1H3CJB7-F1
#
_entry.id   AF-A0A1H3CJB7-F1
#
_cell.length_a   1.000
_cell.length_b   1.000
_cell.length_c   1.000
_cell.angle_alpha   90.00
_cell.angle_beta   90.00
_cell.angle_gamma   90.00
#
_symmetry.space_group_name_H-M   'P 1'
#
loop_
_entity.id
_entity.type
_entity.pdbx_description
1 polymer ?
#
loop_
_entity_poly.entity_id
_entity_poly.type
_entity_poly.pdbx_seq_one_letter_code
_entity_poly.pdbx_strand_id
1 'polypeptide(L)'
;MVLIADPVRLRQVVGNLVSNALRHTPSGGQVGISAAQDGDDAVIEVADSGVGIDADDIPHVFDRFWRAEKSRNRATGGSGLGLAIVRHLVQAHGGTVTVTSAPGHGSTFTVRIPREHLVLP
;
A
#
# COMPACT_ATOMS: atom_id res chain seq x y z
N MET A 1 -6.66 -6.74 -18.60
CA MET A 1 -6.41 -7.72 -17.53
C MET A 1 -7.71 -8.01 -16.79
N VAL A 2 -7.98 -9.27 -16.46
CA VAL A 2 -9.07 -9.66 -15.53
C VAL A 2 -8.43 -10.35 -14.31
N LEU A 3 -8.92 -10.03 -13.12
CA LEU A 3 -8.48 -10.55 -11.82
C LEU A 3 -9.70 -11.10 -11.07
N ILE A 4 -9.63 -12.34 -10.60
CA ILE A 4 -10.64 -12.95 -9.74
C ILE A 4 -10.23 -12.72 -8.28
N ALA A 5 -11.01 -11.95 -7.54
CA ALA A 5 -10.71 -11.54 -6.15
C ALA A 5 -11.96 -11.00 -5.45
N ASP A 6 -11.90 -10.79 -4.13
CA ASP A 6 -12.95 -10.09 -3.39
C ASP A 6 -12.87 -8.57 -3.71
N PRO A 7 -13.88 -8.00 -4.41
CA PRO A 7 -13.83 -6.60 -4.84
C PRO A 7 -13.95 -5.61 -3.68
N VAL A 8 -14.56 -5.99 -2.56
CA VAL A 8 -14.67 -5.13 -1.36
C VAL A 8 -13.31 -5.04 -0.68
N ARG A 9 -12.62 -6.18 -0.54
CA ARG A 9 -11.28 -6.22 0.08
C ARG A 9 -10.22 -5.57 -0.79
N LEU A 10 -10.25 -5.76 -2.11
CA LEU A 10 -9.35 -5.04 -3.02
C LEU A 10 -9.56 -3.53 -2.96
N ARG A 11 -10.81 -3.06 -2.89
CA ARG A 11 -11.11 -1.63 -2.73
C ARG A 11 -10.55 -1.09 -1.42
N GLN A 12 -10.60 -1.89 -0.35
CA GLN A 12 -10.01 -1.54 0.94
C GLN A 12 -8.47 -1.45 0.86
N VAL A 13 -7.82 -2.41 0.17
CA VAL A 13 -6.37 -2.39 -0.08
C VAL A 13 -5.97 -1.10 -0.80
N VAL A 14 -6.56 -0.85 -1.97
CA VAL A 14 -6.23 0.34 -2.78
C VAL A 14 -6.57 1.62 -2.03
N GLY A 15 -7.73 1.67 -1.35
CA GLY A 15 -8.16 2.83 -0.57
C GLY A 15 -7.18 3.17 0.56
N ASN A 16 -6.66 2.17 1.27
CA ASN A 16 -5.66 2.40 2.31
C ASN A 16 -4.34 2.93 1.73
N LEU A 17 -3.86 2.38 0.61
CA LEU A 17 -2.63 2.82 -0.03
C LEU A 17 -2.77 4.26 -0.56
N VAL A 18 -3.87 4.57 -1.25
CA VAL A 18 -4.14 5.90 -1.78
C VAL A 18 -4.32 6.93 -0.66
N SER A 19 -5.01 6.56 0.42
CA SER A 19 -5.14 7.43 1.59
C SER A 19 -3.77 7.72 2.23
N ASN A 20 -2.88 6.72 2.31
CA ASN A 20 -1.52 6.91 2.79
C ASN A 20 -0.72 7.85 1.87
N ALA A 21 -0.75 7.60 0.57
CA ALA A 21 -0.10 8.45 -0.44
C ALA A 21 -0.56 9.91 -0.34
N LEU A 22 -1.88 10.17 -0.31
CA LEU A 22 -2.44 11.52 -0.17
C LEU A 22 -2.05 12.18 1.14
N ARG A 23 -1.99 11.43 2.25
CA ARG A 23 -1.63 11.95 3.57
C ARG A 23 -0.17 12.39 3.64
N HIS A 24 0.72 11.69 2.93
CA HIS A 24 2.16 11.88 3.00
C HIS A 24 2.73 12.67 1.79
N THR A 25 1.86 13.07 0.86
CA THR A 25 2.20 13.93 -0.27
C THR A 25 1.86 15.39 0.04
N PRO A 26 2.85 16.31 0.02
CA PRO A 26 2.59 17.74 0.18
C PRO A 26 1.73 18.32 -0.94
N SER A 27 1.16 19.52 -0.70
CA SER A 27 0.42 20.26 -1.75
C SER A 27 1.28 20.46 -2.99
N GLY A 28 0.70 20.22 -4.17
CA GLY A 28 1.39 20.27 -5.46
C GLY A 28 2.13 18.99 -5.84
N GLY A 29 2.19 17.99 -4.96
CA GLY A 29 2.69 16.66 -5.29
C GLY A 29 1.70 15.82 -6.10
N GLN A 30 2.12 14.62 -6.48
CA GLN A 30 1.38 13.72 -7.35
C GLN A 30 1.15 12.37 -6.66
N VAL A 31 -0.01 11.78 -6.92
CA VAL A 31 -0.34 10.39 -6.57
C VAL A 31 -0.85 9.71 -7.83
N GLY A 32 -0.20 8.61 -8.21
CA GLY A 32 -0.54 7.79 -9.35
C GLY A 32 -0.97 6.39 -8.93
N ILE A 33 -1.90 5.82 -9.69
CA ILE A 33 -2.30 4.42 -9.56
C ILE A 33 -2.13 3.77 -10.93
N SER A 34 -1.45 2.63 -10.99
CA SER A 34 -1.33 1.82 -12.20
C SER A 34 -1.77 0.39 -11.91
N ALA A 35 -2.19 -0.30 -12.96
CA ALA A 35 -2.45 -1.73 -12.90
C ALA A 35 -1.95 -2.37 -14.20
N ALA A 36 -1.14 -3.41 -14.06
CA ALA A 36 -0.57 -4.17 -15.17
C ALA A 36 -0.69 -5.67 -14.89
N GLN A 37 -0.62 -6.45 -15.97
CA GLN A 37 -0.43 -7.89 -15.86
C GLN A 37 1.07 -8.17 -15.97
N ASP A 38 1.59 -9.00 -15.09
CA ASP A 38 2.95 -9.52 -15.15
C ASP A 38 2.91 -11.05 -14.97
N GLY A 39 3.04 -11.77 -16.10
CA GLY A 39 2.78 -13.21 -16.15
C GLY A 39 1.37 -13.55 -15.69
N ASP A 40 1.29 -14.38 -14.65
CA ASP A 40 0.04 -14.84 -14.03
C ASP A 40 -0.43 -13.93 -12.88
N ASP A 41 0.31 -12.87 -12.58
CA ASP A 41 -0.04 -11.91 -11.53
C ASP A 41 -0.70 -10.65 -12.10
N ALA A 42 -1.61 -10.09 -11.31
CA ALA A 42 -2.03 -8.71 -11.39
C ALA A 42 -1.11 -7.88 -10.49
N VAL A 43 -0.49 -6.86 -11.06
CA VAL A 43 0.37 -5.91 -10.34
C VAL A 43 -0.33 -4.57 -10.28
N ILE A 44 -0.56 -4.07 -9.07
CA ILE A 44 -1.16 -2.76 -8.81
C ILE A 44 -0.11 -1.92 -8.09
N GLU A 45 0.18 -0.74 -8.61
CA GLU A 45 1.10 0.19 -7.97
C GLU A 45 0.37 1.45 -7.54
N VAL A 46 0.69 1.91 -6.34
CA VAL A 46 0.31 3.23 -5.85
C VAL A 46 1.60 3.99 -5.57
N ALA A 47 1.88 4.98 -6.42
CA ALA A 47 3.08 5.80 -6.36
C ALA A 47 2.73 7.22 -5.91
N ASP A 48 3.57 7.80 -5.08
CA ASP A 48 3.44 9.18 -4.61
C ASP A 48 4.77 9.93 -4.75
N SER A 49 4.69 11.26 -4.81
CA SER A 49 5.86 12.16 -4.78
C SER A 49 6.05 12.81 -3.41
N GLY A 50 5.65 12.10 -2.35
CA GLY A 50 5.62 12.62 -0.99
C GLY A 50 6.96 12.61 -0.29
N VAL A 51 6.90 12.67 1.04
CA VAL A 51 8.11 12.78 1.89
C VAL A 51 9.01 11.54 1.87
N GLY A 52 8.50 10.41 1.39
CA GLY A 52 9.21 9.13 1.41
C GLY A 52 9.35 8.53 2.81
N ILE A 53 10.07 7.40 2.90
CA ILE A 53 10.26 6.59 4.10
C ILE A 53 11.75 6.35 4.30
N ASP A 54 12.20 6.41 5.55
CA ASP A 54 13.58 6.08 5.91
C ASP A 54 13.86 4.58 5.67
N ALA A 55 15.07 4.23 5.24
CA ALA A 55 15.44 2.86 4.96
C ALA A 55 15.32 1.95 6.19
N ASP A 56 15.61 2.47 7.39
CA ASP A 56 15.49 1.73 8.65
C ASP A 56 14.03 1.44 9.03
N ASP A 57 13.10 2.22 8.49
CA ASP A 57 11.66 2.10 8.73
C ASP A 57 10.97 1.15 7.74
N ILE A 58 11.52 0.95 6.53
CA ILE A 58 10.95 0.09 5.48
C ILE A 58 10.56 -1.31 5.98
N PRO A 59 11.38 -2.04 6.77
CA PRO A 59 11.02 -3.36 7.28
C PRO A 59 9.78 -3.36 8.18
N HIS A 60 9.44 -2.22 8.76
CA HIS A 60 8.43 -2.07 9.81
C HIS A 60 7.13 -1.43 9.34
N VAL A 61 7.06 -0.88 8.12
CA VAL A 61 5.89 -0.10 7.66
C VAL A 61 4.58 -0.89 7.64
N PHE A 62 4.66 -2.22 7.55
CA PHE A 62 3.51 -3.12 7.58
C PHE A 62 3.21 -3.69 8.98
N ASP A 63 4.00 -3.33 9.99
CA ASP A 63 3.75 -3.75 11.37
C ASP A 63 2.52 -3.01 11.92
N ARG A 64 1.75 -3.71 12.75
CA ARG A 64 0.58 -3.11 13.38
C ARG A 64 1.00 -1.95 14.27
N PHE A 65 0.28 -0.84 14.16
CA PHE A 65 0.51 0.38 14.94
C PHE A 65 1.83 1.09 14.64
N TRP A 66 2.61 0.65 13.63
CA TRP A 66 3.81 1.36 13.22
C TRP A 66 3.47 2.73 12.64
N ARG A 67 4.31 3.72 12.97
CA ARG A 67 4.24 5.11 12.49
C ARG A 67 5.64 5.70 12.46
N ALA A 68 6.00 6.37 11.36
CA ALA A 68 7.27 7.13 11.25
C ALA A 68 7.37 8.29 12.26
N GLU A 69 6.23 8.89 12.66
CA GLU A 69 6.21 10.01 13.61
C GLU A 69 6.35 9.54 15.07
N LYS A 70 7.56 9.64 15.63
CA LYS A 70 7.83 9.43 17.06
C LYS A 70 7.33 10.56 17.98
N SER A 71 6.67 11.61 17.46
CA SER A 71 6.33 12.83 18.23
C SER A 71 4.84 13.18 18.23
N ARG A 72 4.21 12.95 19.39
CA ARG A 72 3.14 13.67 20.14
C ARG A 72 1.95 14.37 19.45
N ASN A 73 1.83 14.49 18.13
CA ASN A 73 0.62 15.05 17.51
C ASN A 73 -0.45 13.96 17.31
N ARG A 74 -1.21 13.72 18.40
CA ARG A 74 -2.38 12.84 18.45
C ARG A 74 -3.60 13.35 17.66
N ALA A 75 -3.54 14.54 17.04
CA ALA A 75 -4.71 15.22 16.50
C ALA A 75 -5.11 14.82 15.06
N THR A 76 -4.20 14.27 14.25
CA THR A 76 -4.47 14.02 12.81
C THR A 76 -4.09 12.60 12.34
N GLY A 77 -3.56 11.77 13.23
CA GLY A 77 -2.96 10.47 12.92
C GLY A 77 -3.96 9.34 12.70
N GLY A 78 -3.89 8.67 11.55
CA GLY A 78 -4.58 7.38 11.36
C GLY A 78 -4.10 6.34 12.39
N SER A 79 -4.85 5.25 12.56
CA SER A 79 -4.63 4.23 13.60
C SER A 79 -3.31 3.45 13.51
N GLY A 80 -2.49 3.66 12.48
CA GLY A 80 -1.32 2.83 12.18
C GLY A 80 -1.70 1.40 11.74
N LEU A 81 -2.96 1.16 11.38
CA LEU A 81 -3.44 -0.16 10.95
C LEU A 81 -3.55 -0.28 9.43
N GLY A 82 -3.56 0.82 8.68
CA GLY A 82 -3.85 0.82 7.24
C GLY A 82 -2.96 -0.13 6.44
N LEU A 83 -1.63 0.00 6.57
CA LEU A 83 -0.67 -0.85 5.86
C LEU A 83 -0.65 -2.29 6.39
N ALA A 84 -0.83 -2.51 7.69
CA ALA A 84 -0.96 -3.85 8.26
C ALA A 84 -2.21 -4.59 7.70
N ILE A 85 -3.33 -3.86 7.53
CA ILE A 85 -4.55 -4.38 6.88
C ILE A 85 -4.26 -4.69 5.41
N VAL A 86 -3.55 -3.81 4.69
CA VAL A 86 -3.14 -4.06 3.30
C VAL A 86 -2.38 -5.38 3.19
N ARG A 87 -1.32 -5.56 3.98
CA ARG A 87 -0.52 -6.79 3.97
C ARG A 87 -1.37 -8.03 4.24
N HIS A 88 -2.23 -7.98 5.25
CA HIS A 88 -3.11 -9.10 5.58
C HIS A 88 -4.08 -9.45 4.46
N LEU A 89 -4.76 -8.45 3.87
CA LEU A 89 -5.73 -8.66 2.80
C LEU A 89 -5.07 -9.16 1.51
N VAL A 90 -3.90 -8.63 1.15
CA VAL A 90 -3.15 -9.07 -0.02
C VAL A 90 -2.68 -10.52 0.17
N GLN A 91 -2.18 -10.87 1.35
CA GLN A 91 -1.81 -12.26 1.69
C GLN A 91 -3.02 -13.21 1.64
N ALA A 92 -4.20 -12.75 2.07
CA ALA A 92 -5.43 -13.54 1.98
C ALA A 92 -5.87 -13.82 0.52
N HIS A 93 -5.40 -13.03 -0.44
CA HIS A 93 -5.55 -13.29 -1.87
C HIS A 93 -4.39 -14.09 -2.47
N GLY A 94 -3.49 -14.65 -1.64
CA GLY A 94 -2.29 -15.37 -2.10
C GLY A 94 -1.21 -14.44 -2.68
N GLY A 95 -1.33 -13.13 -2.47
CA GLY A 95 -0.45 -12.13 -3.04
C GLY A 95 0.66 -11.65 -2.11
N THR A 96 1.43 -10.68 -2.60
CA THR A 96 2.48 -9.97 -1.86
C THR A 96 2.32 -8.46 -2.00
N VAL A 97 2.79 -7.72 -0.99
CA VAL A 97 2.90 -6.26 -1.05
C VAL A 97 4.30 -5.84 -0.64
N THR A 98 4.90 -4.94 -1.41
CA THR A 98 6.22 -4.37 -1.17
C THR A 98 6.17 -2.85 -1.25
N VAL A 99 7.22 -2.19 -0.78
CA VAL A 99 7.40 -0.74 -0.93
C VAL A 99 8.81 -0.45 -1.40
N THR A 100 8.94 0.47 -2.33
CA THR A 100 10.20 1.14 -2.69
C THR A 100 10.04 2.61 -2.35
N SER A 101 10.94 3.16 -1.52
CA SER A 101 10.86 4.56 -1.10
C SER A 101 12.23 5.07 -0.70
N ALA A 102 12.42 6.38 -0.79
CA ALA A 102 13.56 7.09 -0.22
C ALA A 102 13.12 8.47 0.27
N PRO A 103 13.74 9.03 1.33
CA PRO A 103 13.41 10.35 1.82
C PRO A 103 13.45 11.42 0.72
N GLY A 104 12.38 12.20 0.60
CA GLY A 104 12.21 13.28 -0.39
C GLY A 104 11.89 12.81 -1.82
N HIS A 105 11.78 11.50 -2.07
CA HIS A 105 11.55 10.93 -3.40
C HIS A 105 10.19 10.23 -3.53
N GLY A 106 9.37 10.29 -2.47
CA GLY A 106 8.08 9.61 -2.40
C GLY A 106 8.18 8.11 -2.17
N SER A 107 7.07 7.42 -2.39
CA SER A 107 6.95 5.97 -2.17
C SER A 107 6.19 5.32 -3.31
N THR A 108 6.57 4.09 -3.66
CA THR A 108 5.80 3.22 -4.55
C THR A 108 5.48 1.94 -3.81
N PHE A 109 4.20 1.73 -3.53
CA PHE A 109 3.68 0.48 -2.99
C PHE A 109 3.23 -0.41 -4.14
N THR A 110 3.76 -1.63 -4.21
CA THR A 110 3.47 -2.60 -5.26
C THR A 110 2.73 -3.79 -4.65
N VAL A 111 1.50 -4.03 -5.11
CA VAL A 111 0.67 -5.18 -4.74
C VAL A 111 0.69 -6.16 -5.91
N ARG A 112 1.07 -7.41 -5.66
CA ARG A 112 1.02 -8.51 -6.63
C ARG A 112 0.03 -9.56 -6.17
N ILE A 113 -0.92 -9.93 -7.01
CA ILE A 113 -1.95 -10.93 -6.68
C ILE A 113 -2.09 -11.91 -7.86
N PRO A 114 -2.08 -13.23 -7.63
CA PRO A 114 -2.36 -14.22 -8.67
C PRO A 114 -3.73 -13.98 -9.31
N ARG A 115 -3.79 -13.97 -10.65
CA ARG A 115 -5.00 -13.61 -11.39
C ARG A 115 -6.12 -14.66 -11.32
N GLU A 116 -5.73 -15.92 -11.14
CA GLU A 116 -6.63 -17.08 -11.21
C GLU A 116 -6.70 -17.83 -9.87
N HIS A 117 -6.74 -17.10 -8.75
CA HIS A 117 -6.98 -17.74 -7.46
C HIS A 117 -8.46 -18.07 -7.30
N LEU A 118 -8.81 -19.34 -7.46
CA LEU A 118 -10.09 -19.90 -7.00
C LEU A 118 -10.17 -19.72 -5.48
N VAL A 119 -10.91 -18.72 -5.02
CA VAL A 119 -11.34 -18.64 -3.62
C VAL A 119 -12.34 -19.78 -3.43
N LEU A 120 -11.90 -20.89 -2.82
CA LEU A 120 -12.83 -21.93 -2.39
C LEU A 120 -13.76 -21.32 -1.31
N PRO A 121 -15.08 -21.56 -1.41
CA PRO A 121 -16.09 -20.99 -0.51
C PRO A 121 -15.95 -21.46 0.95
#